data_AF-B5YML5-F1
#
_entry.id   AF-B5YML5-F1
#
_cell.length_a   1.000
_cell.length_b   1.000
_cell.length_c   1.000
_cell.angle_alpha   90.00
_cell.angle_beta   90.00
_cell.angle_gamma   90.00
#
_symmetry.space_group_name_H-M   'P 1'
#
loop_
_entity.id
_entity.type
_entity.pdbx_description
1 polymer ?
#
loop_
_entity_poly.entity_id
_entity_poly.type
_entity_poly.pdbx_seq_one_letter_code
_entity_poly.pdbx_strand_id
1 'polypeptide(L)' 'LALWSNNLMGALPQELGALNTLTTFSLYDNSMRGPPPRILQSLTGLNVLYLNHNQFQGDL' A
#
# COMPACT_ATOMS: atom_id res chain seq x y z
N LEU A 1 -0.91 9.53 3.26
CA LEU A 1 -1.13 8.53 4.33
C LEU A 1 0.21 7.92 4.69
N ALA A 2 0.63 8.03 5.95
CA ALA A 2 1.92 7.53 6.42
C ALA A 2 1.70 6.52 7.55
N LEU A 3 2.08 5.27 7.31
CA LEU A 3 1.92 4.10 8.19
C LEU A 3 3.22 3.29 8.29
N TRP A 4 4.35 3.92 7.95
CA TRP A 4 5.66 3.27 7.91
C TRP A 4 6.18 2.93 9.31
N SER A 5 7.10 1.96 9.40
CA SER A 5 7.73 1.50 10.65
C SER A 5 6.73 1.10 11.73
N ASN A 6 5.83 0.17 11.39
CA ASN A 6 4.87 -0.41 12.31
C ASN A 6 4.93 -1.96 12.26
N ASN A 7 4.12 -2.60 13.09
CA ASN A 7 3.94 -4.06 13.08
C ASN A 7 2.68 -4.47 12.31
N LEU A 8 2.30 -3.73 11.25
CA LEU A 8 1.10 -4.05 10.47
C LEU A 8 1.33 -5.37 9.72
N MET A 9 0.28 -6.20 9.69
CA MET A 9 0.29 -7.51 9.05
C MET A 9 -0.97 -7.72 8.21
N GLY A 10 -0.90 -8.70 7.31
CA GLY A 10 -2.02 -9.07 6.45
C GLY A 10 -1.94 -8.41 5.07
N ALA A 11 -3.04 -8.42 4.32
CA ALA A 11 -3.11 -7.85 2.98
C ALA A 11 -3.63 -6.41 3.00
N LEU A 12 -3.37 -5.67 1.92
CA LEU A 12 -3.94 -4.35 1.72
C LEU A 12 -5.47 -4.47 1.52
N PRO A 13 -6.29 -3.72 2.30
CA PRO A 13 -7.75 -3.75 2.19
C PRO A 13 -8.23 -3.14 0.86
N GLN A 14 -9.34 -3.64 0.32
CA GLN A 14 -9.92 -3.13 -0.93
C GLN A 14 -10.46 -1.69 -0.78
N GLU A 15 -10.80 -1.31 0.43
CA GLU A 15 -11.31 0.01 0.79
C GLU A 15 -10.26 1.12 0.54
N LEU A 16 -8.97 0.77 0.45
CA LEU A 16 -7.92 1.74 0.07
C LEU A 16 -8.23 2.41 -1.26
N GLY A 17 -8.88 1.71 -2.21
CA GLY A 17 -9.18 2.27 -3.52
C GLY A 17 -10.19 3.41 -3.51
N ALA A 18 -10.88 3.65 -2.40
CA ALA A 18 -11.75 4.82 -2.24
C ALA A 18 -10.97 6.12 -1.97
N LEU A 19 -9.68 6.03 -1.64
CA LEU A 19 -8.83 7.18 -1.31
C LEU A 19 -8.32 7.90 -2.57
N ASN A 20 -9.22 8.32 -3.45
CA ASN A 20 -8.88 8.92 -4.76
C ASN A 20 -8.10 10.25 -4.67
N THR A 21 -8.16 10.94 -3.52
CA THR A 21 -7.41 12.18 -3.28
C THR A 21 -6.02 11.95 -2.69
N LEU A 22 -5.65 10.68 -2.45
CA LEU A 22 -4.39 10.33 -1.80
C LEU A 22 -3.23 10.52 -2.78
N THR A 23 -2.33 11.45 -2.48
CA THR A 23 -1.17 11.75 -3.32
C THR A 23 0.11 11.02 -2.92
N THR A 24 0.22 10.63 -1.65
CA THR A 24 1.38 9.90 -1.12
C THR A 24 0.91 8.81 -0.17
N PHE A 25 1.42 7.59 -0.37
CA PHE A 25 1.19 6.45 0.50
C PHE A 25 2.51 5.79 0.91
N SER A 26 2.80 5.82 2.21
CA SER A 26 4.00 5.22 2.79
C SER A 26 3.63 4.12 3.77
N LEU A 27 4.01 2.88 3.45
CA LEU A 27 3.73 1.68 4.26
C LEU A 27 5.00 0.84 4.49
N TYR A 28 6.17 1.39 4.19
CA TYR A 28 7.43 0.66 4.32
C TYR A 28 7.74 0.26 5.78
N ASP A 29 8.65 -0.69 5.96
CA ASP A 29 9.03 -1.24 7.28
C ASP A 29 7.81 -1.79 8.05
N ASN A 30 7.13 -2.78 7.47
CA ASN A 30 6.00 -3.49 8.07
C ASN A 30 6.07 -4.98 7.72
N SER A 31 5.07 -5.77 8.14
CA SER A 31 4.95 -7.20 7.83
C SER A 31 3.73 -7.51 6.94
N MET A 32 3.39 -6.58 6.03
CA MET A 32 2.29 -6.76 5.08
C MET A 32 2.64 -7.83 4.06
N ARG A 33 1.65 -8.63 3.65
CA ARG A 33 1.81 -9.84 2.83
C ARG A 33 0.67 -10.00 1.84
N GLY A 34 0.87 -10.87 0.85
CA GLY A 34 -0.07 -11.06 -0.26
C GLY A 34 0.25 -10.17 -1.46
N PRO A 35 -0.56 -10.21 -2.53
CA PRO A 35 -0.29 -9.43 -3.71
C PRO A 35 -0.53 -7.93 -3.47
N PRO A 36 0.30 -7.04 -4.04
CA PRO A 36 -0.10 -5.66 -4.23
C PRO A 36 -1.44 -5.69 -4.99
N PRO A 37 -2.55 -5.23 -4.40
CA PRO A 37 -3.82 -5.38 -5.06
C PRO A 37 -3.88 -4.42 -6.24
N ARG A 38 -4.60 -4.80 -7.30
CA ARG A 38 -5.00 -3.89 -8.39
C ARG A 38 -5.62 -2.59 -7.88
N ILE A 39 -6.09 -2.57 -6.64
CA ILE A 39 -6.58 -1.38 -5.95
C ILE A 39 -5.56 -0.24 -5.89
N LEU A 40 -4.24 -0.53 -5.89
CA LEU A 40 -3.23 0.53 -5.98
C LEU A 40 -3.31 1.28 -7.31
N GLN A 41 -3.81 0.63 -8.37
CA GLN A 41 -4.06 1.26 -9.68
C GLN A 41 -5.34 2.12 -9.67
N SER A 42 -6.26 1.91 -8.73
CA SER A 42 -7.46 2.77 -8.60
C SER A 42 -7.17 4.07 -7.84
N LEU A 43 -6.01 4.18 -7.19
CA LEU A 43 -5.55 5.41 -6.53
C LEU A 43 -5.05 6.41 -7.58
N THR A 44 -5.95 6.95 -8.39
CA THR A 44 -5.61 7.81 -9.55
C THR A 44 -4.90 9.10 -9.17
N GLY A 45 -5.05 9.57 -7.93
CA GLY A 45 -4.33 10.73 -7.39
C GLY A 45 -2.92 10.43 -6.86
N LEU A 46 -2.50 9.16 -6.80
CA LEU A 46 -1.28 8.74 -6.15
C LEU A 46 -0.05 9.02 -7.02
N ASN A 47 0.85 9.84 -6.47
CA ASN A 47 2.12 10.18 -7.13
C ASN A 47 3.32 9.48 -6.48
N VAL A 48 3.21 9.14 -5.20
CA VAL A 48 4.32 8.60 -4.41
C VAL A 48 3.85 7.37 -3.63
N LEU A 49 4.56 6.27 -3.81
CA LEU A 49 4.26 4.99 -3.19
C LEU A 49 5.53 4.36 -2.60
N TYR A 50 5.54 4.10 -1.29
CA TYR A 50 6.62 3.37 -0.60
C TYR A 50 6.07 2.11 0.06
N LEU A 51 6.44 0.95 -0.48
CA LEU A 51 6.04 -0.37 0.02
C LEU A 51 7.23 -1.27 0.41
N ASN A 52 8.46 -0.77 0.32
CA ASN A 52 9.67 -1.55 0.59
C ASN A 52 9.69 -2.09 2.03
N HIS A 53 10.51 -3.12 2.27
CA HIS A 53 10.59 -3.80 3.57
C HIS A 53 9.21 -4.26 4.08
N ASN A 54 8.49 -4.95 3.19
CA ASN A 54 7.30 -5.75 3.47
C ASN A 54 7.48 -7.12 2.80
N GLN A 55 6.46 -7.98 2.90
CA GLN A 55 6.43 -9.34 2.37
C GLN A 55 5.40 -9.47 1.23
N PHE A 56 5.20 -8.41 0.44
CA PHE A 56 4.33 -8.44 -0.73
C PHE A 56 4.86 -9.43 -1.80
N GLN A 57 3.95 -10.08 -2.53
CA GLN A 57 4.29 -11.10 -3.54
C GLN A 57 3.70 -10.73 -4.90
N GLY A 58 4.41 -11.04 -5.99
CA GLY A 58 3.94 -10.73 -7.34
C GLY A 58 4.26 -9.28 -7.77
N ASP A 59 3.82 -8.95 -8.98
CA ASP A 59 4.17 -7.70 -9.65
C ASP A 59 3.13 -6.59 -9.38
N LEU A 60 3.59 -5.35 -9.38
CA LEU A 60 2.78 -4.13 -9.26
C LEU A 60 2.11 -3.76 -10.59
#